data_AF-A0A1G9B0H5-F1
#
_entry.id   AF-A0A1G9B0H5-F1
#
_cell.length_a   1.000
_cell.length_b   1.000
_cell.length_c   1.000
_cell.angle_alpha   90.00
_cell.angle_beta   90.00
_cell.angle_gamma   90.00
#
_symmetry.space_group_name_H-M   'P 1'
#
loop_
_entity.id
_entity.type
_entity.pdbx_description
1 polymer ?
#
loop_
_entity_poly.entity_id
_entity_poly.type
_entity_poly.pdbx_seq_one_letter_code
_entity_poly.pdbx_strand_id
1 'polypeptide(L)'
;MKKQLTYFFTALAVLVLAAFFLFVFNQIMQVYQYASVLHPIFGQVVLWTLSALFLVLLTIPVLLYYRLPQSLPVPETEEERAAHMLRLGKRLARNRLLLEEKLTFQTDDDFTRAYALLDAKANEVIIRTAKGVFLTTAVSQNGKLDALTVLITQTKMVWDLAHIYYQRPAPRDFLRMYSNVAAATFFAAQLEDMDVSEHVEPVVGTLLQSSALKSVPLLGTATNIIMDSLLEGTVNAYLTLRVGVVTKRYCGAPDHFVPSRARKAAYAEAAGMLRRLVVESSGQVIASMAKATRRAGTNTVKSGIRAVGKATGTVKSGFTNLFRSTSADTEGAE
;
A
#
# COMPACT_ATOMS: atom_id res chain seq x y z
N MET A 1 -8.15 20.01 24.72
CA MET A 1 -7.17 19.01 24.23
C MET A 1 -7.24 18.76 22.72
N LYS A 2 -8.37 18.34 22.11
CA LYS A 2 -8.45 18.06 20.65
C LYS A 2 -7.97 19.21 19.73
N LYS A 3 -8.35 20.46 20.02
CA LYS A 3 -7.93 21.63 19.21
C LYS A 3 -6.42 21.92 19.31
N GLN A 4 -5.83 21.82 20.49
CA GLN A 4 -4.39 22.01 20.70
C GLN A 4 -3.57 20.95 19.97
N LEU A 5 -4.05 19.70 19.97
CA LEU A 5 -3.42 18.61 19.24
C LEU A 5 -3.47 18.82 17.72
N THR A 6 -4.60 19.33 17.18
CA THR A 6 -4.69 19.70 15.77
C THR A 6 -3.69 20.80 15.42
N TYR A 7 -3.58 21.86 16.23
CA TYR A 7 -2.61 22.94 16.00
C TYR A 7 -1.17 22.43 16.01
N PHE A 8 -0.82 21.56 16.96
CA PHE A 8 0.49 20.93 17.03
C PHE A 8 0.81 20.14 15.76
N PHE A 9 -0.10 19.25 15.32
CA PHE A 9 0.12 18.47 14.09
C PHE A 9 0.18 19.34 12.83
N THR A 10 -0.62 20.41 12.74
CA THR A 10 -0.51 21.36 11.61
C THR A 10 0.81 22.11 11.63
N ALA A 11 1.29 22.57 12.79
CA ALA A 11 2.58 23.24 12.91
C ALA A 11 3.73 22.30 12.54
N LEU A 12 3.67 21.05 13.01
CA LEU A 12 4.64 20.01 12.64
C LEU A 12 4.61 19.72 11.14
N ALA A 13 3.43 19.61 10.53
CA ALA A 13 3.29 19.38 9.09
C ALA A 13 3.88 20.54 8.28
N VAL A 14 3.62 21.79 8.69
CA VAL A 14 4.21 22.99 8.05
C VAL A 14 5.73 22.97 8.18
N LEU A 15 6.25 22.63 9.37
CA LEU A 15 7.70 22.54 9.60
C LEU A 15 8.35 21.45 8.74
N VAL A 16 7.76 20.26 8.67
CA VAL A 16 8.24 19.16 7.83
C VAL A 16 8.23 19.55 6.35
N LEU A 17 7.18 20.24 5.91
CA LEU A 17 7.00 20.68 4.53
C LEU A 17 8.01 21.79 4.18
N ALA A 18 8.26 22.73 5.09
CA ALA A 18 9.32 23.73 4.95
C ALA A 18 10.72 23.09 4.91
N ALA A 19 11.01 22.17 5.82
CA ALA A 19 12.25 21.41 5.85
C ALA A 19 12.46 20.60 4.56
N PHE A 20 11.40 20.00 4.01
CA PHE A 20 11.45 19.30 2.73
C PHE A 20 11.82 20.24 1.58
N PHE A 21 11.21 21.42 1.49
CA PHE A 21 11.57 22.40 0.45
C PHE A 21 13.01 22.90 0.60
N LEU A 22 13.46 23.18 1.82
CA LEU A 22 14.86 23.56 2.08
C LEU A 22 15.82 22.42 1.69
N PHE A 23 15.47 21.18 2.02
CA PHE A 23 16.25 20.01 1.63
C PHE A 23 16.34 19.89 0.11
N VAL A 24 15.21 19.93 -0.61
CA VAL A 24 15.19 19.85 -2.08
C VAL A 24 15.99 20.98 -2.70
N PHE A 25 15.83 22.20 -2.21
CA PHE A 25 16.60 23.36 -2.67
C PHE A 25 18.10 23.14 -2.48
N ASN A 26 18.52 22.69 -1.30
CA ASN A 26 19.91 22.38 -1.00
C ASN A 26 20.46 21.28 -1.92
N GLN A 27 19.69 20.21 -2.16
CA GLN A 27 20.11 19.13 -3.06
C GLN A 27 20.27 19.61 -4.50
N ILE A 28 19.33 20.40 -5.02
CA ILE A 28 19.45 21.00 -6.36
C ILE A 28 20.69 21.89 -6.45
N MET A 29 20.95 22.70 -5.41
CA MET A 29 22.10 23.60 -5.38
C MET A 29 23.43 22.84 -5.33
N GLN A 30 23.50 21.72 -4.60
CA GLN A 30 24.69 20.86 -4.57
C GLN A 30 24.98 20.26 -5.94
N VAL A 31 23.96 19.70 -6.61
CA VAL A 31 24.15 19.16 -7.97
C VAL A 31 24.55 20.25 -8.96
N TYR A 32 23.95 21.44 -8.87
CA TYR A 32 24.34 22.60 -9.67
C TYR A 32 25.81 22.98 -9.45
N GLN A 33 26.27 23.04 -8.20
CA GLN A 33 27.66 23.37 -7.88
C GLN A 33 28.63 22.36 -8.48
N TYR A 34 28.36 21.06 -8.33
CA TYR A 34 29.19 20.01 -8.91
C TYR A 34 29.22 20.05 -10.45
N ALA A 35 28.08 20.30 -11.08
CA ALA A 35 28.01 20.45 -12.54
C ALA A 35 28.73 21.72 -13.04
N SER A 36 28.66 22.81 -12.28
CA SER A 36 29.31 24.08 -12.63
C SER A 36 30.83 24.02 -12.56
N VAL A 37 31.40 23.13 -11.72
CA VAL A 37 32.85 22.87 -11.69
C VAL A 37 33.35 22.26 -13.00
N LEU A 38 32.52 21.44 -13.68
CA LEU A 38 32.87 20.86 -14.97
C LEU A 38 32.74 21.88 -16.10
N HIS A 39 31.59 22.58 -16.17
CA HIS A 39 31.36 23.62 -17.17
C HIS A 39 30.21 24.56 -16.73
N PRO A 40 30.36 25.89 -16.81
CA PRO A 40 29.33 26.85 -16.34
C PRO A 40 27.95 26.66 -17.00
N ILE A 41 27.92 26.47 -18.32
CA ILE A 41 26.67 26.25 -19.06
C ILE A 41 26.02 24.92 -18.65
N PHE A 42 26.82 23.89 -18.39
CA PHE A 42 26.31 22.57 -17.99
C PHE A 42 25.63 22.65 -16.63
N GLY A 43 26.23 23.36 -15.67
CA GLY A 43 25.61 23.68 -14.39
C GLY A 43 24.24 24.32 -14.56
N GLN A 44 24.15 25.36 -15.40
CA GLN A 44 22.89 26.08 -15.63
C GLN A 44 21.80 25.20 -16.29
N VAL A 45 22.18 24.35 -17.25
CA VAL A 45 21.27 23.37 -17.85
C VAL A 45 20.74 22.39 -16.81
N VAL A 46 21.62 21.85 -15.96
CA VAL A 46 21.25 20.91 -14.89
C VAL A 46 20.30 21.56 -13.89
N LEU A 47 20.58 22.79 -13.48
CA LEU A 47 19.71 23.56 -12.58
C LEU A 47 18.29 23.68 -13.15
N TRP A 48 18.13 24.23 -14.36
CA TRP A 48 16.82 24.42 -14.96
C TRP A 48 16.07 23.11 -15.20
N THR A 49 16.80 22.06 -15.60
CA THR A 49 16.21 20.73 -15.83
C THR A 49 15.68 20.13 -14.52
N LEU A 50 16.48 20.14 -13.45
CA LEU A 50 16.07 19.62 -12.15
C LEU A 50 14.95 20.44 -11.53
N SER A 51 15.02 21.77 -11.61
CA SER A 51 13.96 22.66 -11.13
C SER A 51 12.63 22.42 -11.88
N ALA A 52 12.68 22.31 -13.22
CA ALA A 52 11.50 22.00 -14.01
C ALA A 52 10.93 20.61 -13.68
N LEU A 53 11.77 19.60 -13.52
CA LEU A 53 11.36 18.25 -13.14
C LEU A 53 10.64 18.23 -11.79
N PHE A 54 11.21 18.87 -10.76
CA PHE A 54 10.57 18.98 -9.45
C PHE A 54 9.25 19.76 -9.50
N LEU A 55 9.20 20.85 -10.27
CA LEU A 55 7.98 21.62 -10.46
C LEU A 55 6.88 20.76 -11.09
N VAL A 56 7.19 20.02 -12.16
CA VAL A 56 6.26 19.11 -12.82
C VAL A 56 5.79 18.01 -11.85
N LEU A 57 6.72 17.40 -11.10
CA LEU A 57 6.41 16.33 -10.15
C LEU A 57 5.49 16.80 -9.01
N LEU A 58 5.65 18.05 -8.54
CA LEU A 58 4.80 18.64 -7.50
C LEU A 58 3.46 19.14 -8.05
N THR A 59 3.43 19.71 -9.26
CA THR A 59 2.23 20.35 -9.81
C THR A 59 1.26 19.37 -10.45
N ILE A 60 1.73 18.32 -11.14
CA ILE A 60 0.85 17.36 -11.83
C ILE A 60 -0.18 16.72 -10.88
N PRO A 61 0.20 16.16 -9.72
CA PRO A 61 -0.76 15.54 -8.80
C PRO A 61 -1.82 16.53 -8.32
N VAL A 62 -1.41 17.78 -8.07
CA VAL A 62 -2.31 18.86 -7.65
C VAL A 62 -3.29 19.19 -8.77
N LEU A 63 -2.79 19.41 -9.99
CA LEU A 63 -3.63 19.72 -11.16
C LEU A 63 -4.62 18.60 -11.46
N LEU A 64 -4.17 17.35 -11.43
CA LEU A 64 -5.03 16.18 -11.59
C LEU A 64 -6.12 16.16 -10.51
N TYR A 65 -5.77 16.38 -9.24
CA TYR A 65 -6.74 16.49 -8.15
C TYR A 65 -7.80 17.60 -8.35
N TYR A 66 -7.41 18.74 -8.94
CA TYR A 66 -8.34 19.85 -9.22
C TYR A 66 -9.19 19.65 -10.49
N ARG A 67 -8.87 18.69 -11.36
CA ARG A 67 -9.71 18.37 -12.53
C ARG A 67 -11.00 17.61 -12.19
N LEU A 68 -11.08 16.95 -11.03
CA LEU A 68 -12.29 16.25 -10.60
C LEU A 68 -13.33 17.22 -10.01
N PRO A 69 -14.64 17.03 -10.28
CA PRO A 69 -15.69 17.88 -9.72
C PRO A 69 -15.76 17.76 -8.19
N GLN A 70 -15.94 18.89 -7.49
CA GLN A 70 -16.18 18.89 -6.04
C GLN A 70 -17.42 18.09 -5.65
N SER A 71 -17.45 17.59 -4.41
CA SER A 71 -18.65 16.97 -3.87
C SER A 71 -19.82 17.94 -3.85
N LEU A 72 -21.01 17.42 -4.17
CA LEU A 72 -22.22 18.22 -4.07
C LEU A 72 -22.53 18.43 -2.57
N PRO A 73 -22.88 19.64 -2.14
CA PRO A 73 -23.28 19.88 -0.77
C PRO A 73 -24.57 19.11 -0.49
N VAL A 74 -24.67 18.53 0.70
CA VAL A 74 -25.86 17.82 1.16
C VAL A 74 -27.01 18.83 1.29
N PRO A 75 -28.20 18.57 0.71
CA PRO A 75 -29.34 19.46 0.84
C PRO A 75 -29.87 19.49 2.28
N GLU A 76 -30.21 20.68 2.79
CA GLU A 76 -30.77 20.85 4.15
C GLU A 76 -32.31 20.99 4.12
N THR A 77 -32.89 21.29 2.95
CA THR A 77 -34.33 21.46 2.74
C THR A 77 -34.87 20.59 1.60
N GLU A 78 -36.18 20.29 1.59
CA GLU A 78 -36.84 19.51 0.53
C GLU A 78 -36.78 20.20 -0.84
N GLU A 79 -36.79 21.54 -0.89
CA GLU A 79 -36.62 22.30 -2.14
C GLU A 79 -35.19 22.16 -2.70
N GLU A 80 -34.18 22.19 -1.82
CA GLU A 80 -32.78 21.94 -2.20
C GLU A 80 -32.54 20.50 -2.63
N ARG A 81 -33.31 19.53 -2.08
CA ARG A 81 -33.21 18.12 -2.44
C ARG A 81 -33.60 17.87 -3.89
N ALA A 82 -34.71 18.46 -4.37
CA ALA A 82 -35.10 18.35 -5.77
C ALA A 82 -34.04 18.93 -6.73
N ALA A 83 -33.46 20.09 -6.37
CA ALA A 83 -32.37 20.70 -7.14
C ALA A 83 -31.07 19.87 -7.08
N HIS A 84 -30.78 19.24 -5.93
CA HIS A 84 -29.65 18.34 -5.72
C HIS A 84 -29.76 17.10 -6.61
N MET A 85 -30.92 16.43 -6.64
CA MET A 85 -31.17 15.25 -7.47
C MET A 85 -31.02 15.55 -8.96
N LEU A 86 -31.47 16.72 -9.43
CA LEU A 86 -31.32 17.11 -10.84
C LEU A 86 -29.85 17.36 -11.22
N ARG A 87 -29.06 17.97 -10.32
CA ARG A 87 -27.60 18.14 -10.51
C ARG A 87 -26.87 16.80 -10.46
N LEU A 88 -27.29 15.91 -9.58
CA LEU A 88 -26.72 14.58 -9.42
C LEU A 88 -26.99 13.72 -10.67
N GLY A 89 -28.23 13.71 -11.18
CA GLY A 89 -28.60 13.00 -12.40
C GLY A 89 -27.80 13.46 -13.62
N LYS A 90 -27.65 14.78 -13.82
CA LYS A 90 -26.79 15.33 -14.89
C LYS A 90 -25.33 14.90 -14.78
N ARG A 91 -24.83 14.71 -13.55
CA ARG A 91 -23.44 14.30 -13.31
C ARG A 91 -23.26 12.79 -13.53
N LEU A 92 -24.18 11.97 -13.02
CA LEU A 92 -24.17 10.52 -13.22
C LEU A 92 -24.36 10.15 -14.70
N ALA A 93 -25.16 10.90 -15.46
CA ALA A 93 -25.31 10.72 -16.90
C ALA A 93 -24.00 10.91 -17.69
N ARG A 94 -23.02 11.63 -17.14
CA ARG A 94 -21.68 11.79 -17.75
C ARG A 94 -20.70 10.70 -17.32
N ASN A 95 -21.08 9.84 -16.38
CA ASN A 95 -20.23 8.77 -15.91
C ASN A 95 -20.15 7.67 -16.96
N ARG A 96 -18.93 7.42 -17.47
CA ARG A 96 -18.69 6.41 -18.51
C ARG A 96 -19.16 5.01 -18.10
N LEU A 97 -19.11 4.68 -16.80
CA LEU A 97 -19.55 3.38 -16.29
C LEU A 97 -21.07 3.17 -16.34
N LEU A 98 -21.85 4.25 -16.48
CA LEU A 98 -23.30 4.22 -16.46
C LEU A 98 -23.92 4.43 -17.85
N LEU A 99 -23.11 4.75 -18.86
CA LEU A 99 -23.57 5.01 -20.23
C LEU A 99 -24.20 3.76 -20.88
N GLU A 100 -23.76 2.56 -20.50
CA GLU A 100 -24.25 1.29 -21.07
C GLU A 100 -25.66 0.92 -20.57
N GLU A 101 -26.07 1.42 -19.39
CA GLU A 101 -27.31 1.04 -18.70
C GLU A 101 -28.53 1.88 -19.11
N LYS A 102 -28.37 2.91 -19.95
CA LYS A 102 -29.45 3.77 -20.47
C LYS A 102 -30.41 4.32 -19.38
N LEU A 103 -29.89 4.65 -18.20
CA LEU A 103 -30.68 5.19 -17.08
C LEU A 103 -31.16 6.62 -17.38
N THR A 104 -32.38 6.94 -16.96
CA THR A 104 -32.99 8.26 -17.18
C THR A 104 -32.72 9.26 -16.04
N PHE A 105 -32.31 8.76 -14.87
CA PHE A 105 -31.99 9.53 -13.67
C PHE A 105 -33.12 10.47 -13.22
N GLN A 106 -34.37 10.02 -13.37
CA GLN A 106 -35.57 10.76 -12.97
C GLN A 106 -36.24 10.16 -11.72
N THR A 107 -35.97 8.90 -11.41
CA THR A 107 -36.57 8.16 -10.29
C THR A 107 -35.51 7.75 -9.26
N ASP A 108 -35.93 7.59 -8.00
CA ASP A 108 -35.06 7.06 -6.94
C ASP A 108 -34.50 5.65 -7.26
N ASP A 109 -35.24 4.84 -8.03
CA ASP A 109 -34.78 3.52 -8.48
C ASP A 109 -33.58 3.64 -9.45
N ASP A 110 -33.62 4.60 -10.38
CA ASP A 110 -32.51 4.85 -11.30
C ASP A 110 -31.23 5.25 -10.54
N PHE A 111 -31.35 6.09 -9.52
CA PHE A 111 -30.23 6.45 -8.65
C PHE A 111 -29.72 5.25 -7.85
N THR A 112 -30.62 4.45 -7.28
CA THR A 112 -30.26 3.25 -6.51
C THR A 112 -29.49 2.25 -7.35
N ARG A 113 -29.96 1.97 -8.58
CA ARG A 113 -29.27 1.09 -9.53
C ARG A 113 -27.92 1.64 -9.96
N ALA A 114 -27.84 2.93 -10.25
CA ALA A 114 -26.58 3.59 -10.60
C ALA A 114 -25.54 3.41 -9.49
N TYR A 115 -25.90 3.72 -8.24
CA TYR A 115 -24.99 3.57 -7.10
C TYR A 115 -24.63 2.12 -6.82
N ALA A 116 -25.54 1.17 -6.97
CA ALA A 116 -25.23 -0.26 -6.81
C ALA A 116 -24.14 -0.74 -7.79
N LEU A 117 -24.17 -0.28 -9.04
CA LEU A 117 -23.16 -0.60 -10.05
C LEU A 117 -21.81 0.06 -9.74
N LEU A 118 -21.83 1.34 -9.34
CA LEU A 118 -20.61 2.05 -8.94
C LEU A 118 -19.99 1.43 -7.69
N ASP A 119 -20.81 1.03 -6.71
CA ASP A 119 -20.38 0.32 -5.50
C ASP A 119 -19.74 -1.02 -5.81
N ALA A 120 -20.30 -1.78 -6.76
CA ALA A 120 -19.72 -3.05 -7.19
C ALA A 120 -18.31 -2.85 -7.80
N LYS A 121 -18.16 -1.86 -8.68
CA LYS A 121 -16.85 -1.51 -9.28
C LYS A 121 -15.87 -0.96 -8.25
N ALA A 122 -16.35 -0.14 -7.32
CA ALA A 122 -15.53 0.36 -6.22
C ALA A 122 -15.02 -0.79 -5.33
N ASN A 123 -15.88 -1.74 -4.98
CA ASN A 123 -15.52 -2.92 -4.19
C ASN A 123 -14.45 -3.76 -4.89
N GLU A 124 -14.55 -3.95 -6.22
CA GLU A 124 -13.54 -4.67 -7.01
C GLU A 124 -12.16 -4.00 -6.88
N VAL A 125 -12.10 -2.67 -7.03
CA VAL A 125 -10.85 -1.90 -6.88
C VAL A 125 -10.30 -1.99 -5.46
N ILE A 126 -11.16 -1.88 -4.44
CA ILE A 126 -10.77 -1.97 -3.03
C ILE A 126 -10.17 -3.34 -2.71
N ILE A 127 -10.86 -4.42 -3.10
CA ILE A 127 -10.41 -5.80 -2.86
C ILE A 127 -9.11 -6.08 -3.59
N ARG A 128 -9.01 -5.70 -4.88
CA ARG A 128 -7.78 -5.87 -5.68
C ARG A 128 -6.60 -5.15 -5.04
N THR A 129 -6.81 -3.91 -4.58
CA THR A 129 -5.77 -3.10 -3.93
C THR A 129 -5.33 -3.73 -2.61
N ALA A 130 -6.28 -4.11 -1.75
CA ALA A 130 -5.98 -4.75 -0.49
C ALA A 130 -5.26 -6.09 -0.68
N LYS A 131 -5.60 -6.86 -1.71
CA LYS A 131 -4.91 -8.12 -2.05
C LYS A 131 -3.48 -7.86 -2.51
N GLY A 132 -3.27 -6.84 -3.34
CA GLY A 132 -1.93 -6.41 -3.74
C GLY A 132 -1.07 -6.05 -2.53
N VAL A 133 -1.60 -5.19 -1.65
CA VAL A 133 -0.95 -4.78 -0.39
C VAL A 133 -0.66 -5.99 0.49
N PHE A 134 -1.64 -6.87 0.73
CA PHE A 134 -1.45 -8.10 1.51
C PHE A 134 -0.26 -8.93 1.01
N LEU A 135 -0.21 -9.18 -0.30
CA LEU A 135 0.83 -10.02 -0.90
C LEU A 135 2.20 -9.34 -0.88
N THR A 136 2.27 -8.03 -1.14
CA THR A 136 3.56 -7.32 -1.12
C THR A 136 4.11 -7.23 0.30
N THR A 137 3.27 -6.92 1.28
CA THR A 137 3.72 -6.74 2.66
C THR A 137 4.04 -8.10 3.30
N ALA A 138 3.26 -9.15 3.02
CA ALA A 138 3.51 -10.49 3.55
C ALA A 138 4.71 -11.23 2.90
N VAL A 139 5.26 -10.73 1.80
CA VAL A 139 6.44 -11.34 1.16
C VAL A 139 7.68 -10.46 1.35
N SER A 140 7.50 -9.16 1.60
CA SER A 140 8.59 -8.21 1.78
C SER A 140 9.28 -8.39 3.13
N GLN A 141 10.60 -8.43 3.13
CA GLN A 141 11.43 -8.41 4.35
C GLN A 141 11.89 -6.98 4.72
N ASN A 142 11.50 -5.97 3.94
CA ASN A 142 11.91 -4.58 4.11
C ASN A 142 10.70 -3.68 4.40
N GLY A 143 10.29 -3.62 5.67
CA GLY A 143 9.08 -2.90 6.11
C GLY A 143 9.03 -1.40 5.76
N LYS A 144 10.18 -0.72 5.60
CA LYS A 144 10.21 0.71 5.19
C LYS A 144 9.87 0.92 3.71
N LEU A 145 10.36 0.04 2.83
CA LEU A 145 10.09 0.11 1.40
C LEU A 145 8.65 -0.32 1.10
N ASP A 146 8.15 -1.24 1.93
CA ASP A 146 6.76 -1.67 1.93
C ASP A 146 5.81 -0.53 2.33
N ALA A 147 6.09 0.21 3.41
CA ALA A 147 5.26 1.36 3.81
C ALA A 147 5.07 2.42 2.71
N LEU A 148 6.12 2.72 1.94
CA LEU A 148 6.01 3.63 0.79
C LEU A 148 5.16 3.04 -0.34
N THR A 149 5.35 1.75 -0.63
CA THR A 149 4.58 1.03 -1.65
C THR A 149 3.09 0.96 -1.28
N VAL A 150 2.79 0.69 -0.02
CA VAL A 150 1.42 0.71 0.54
C VAL A 150 0.81 2.10 0.41
N LEU A 151 1.54 3.16 0.77
CA LEU A 151 1.06 4.54 0.67
C LEU A 151 0.73 4.93 -0.78
N ILE A 152 1.63 4.63 -1.73
CA ILE A 152 1.40 4.88 -3.16
C ILE A 152 0.17 4.11 -3.65
N THR A 153 0.05 2.84 -3.26
CA THR A 153 -1.04 1.95 -3.67
C THR A 153 -2.39 2.42 -3.11
N GLN A 154 -2.45 2.82 -1.84
CA GLN A 154 -3.65 3.39 -1.22
C GLN A 154 -4.03 4.74 -1.85
N THR A 155 -3.05 5.60 -2.15
CA THR A 155 -3.28 6.89 -2.82
C THR A 155 -3.86 6.68 -4.22
N LYS A 156 -3.35 5.71 -4.97
CA LYS A 156 -3.89 5.32 -6.27
C LYS A 156 -5.32 4.75 -6.15
N MET A 157 -5.59 3.88 -5.17
CA MET A 157 -6.94 3.36 -4.95
C MET A 157 -7.95 4.47 -4.68
N VAL A 158 -7.58 5.42 -3.84
CA VAL A 158 -8.35 6.64 -3.56
C VAL A 158 -8.67 7.40 -4.86
N TRP A 159 -7.67 7.57 -5.72
CA TRP A 159 -7.81 8.24 -7.01
C TRP A 159 -8.77 7.49 -7.94
N ASP A 160 -8.60 6.17 -8.03
CA ASP A 160 -9.44 5.29 -8.86
C ASP A 160 -10.91 5.33 -8.36
N LEU A 161 -11.14 5.30 -7.04
CA LEU A 161 -12.47 5.43 -6.43
C LEU A 161 -13.11 6.79 -6.74
N ALA A 162 -12.36 7.88 -6.62
CA ALA A 162 -12.86 9.22 -6.97
C ALA A 162 -13.30 9.31 -8.44
N HIS A 163 -12.64 8.58 -9.35
CA HIS A 163 -13.03 8.50 -10.76
C HIS A 163 -14.26 7.64 -10.98
N ILE A 164 -14.42 6.53 -10.26
CA ILE A 164 -15.61 5.66 -10.34
C ILE A 164 -16.87 6.46 -10.00
N TYR A 165 -16.82 7.27 -8.94
CA TYR A 165 -17.95 8.11 -8.52
C TYR A 165 -18.00 9.48 -9.21
N TYR A 166 -17.02 9.80 -10.06
CA TYR A 166 -16.88 11.10 -10.73
C TYR A 166 -16.96 12.30 -9.76
N GLN A 167 -16.32 12.16 -8.59
CA GLN A 167 -16.35 13.15 -7.53
C GLN A 167 -15.05 13.09 -6.72
N ARG A 168 -14.39 14.24 -6.50
CA ARG A 168 -13.25 14.28 -5.57
C ARG A 168 -13.75 14.39 -4.12
N PRO A 169 -13.21 13.58 -3.19
CA PRO A 169 -13.40 13.84 -1.77
C PRO A 169 -12.69 15.15 -1.39
N ALA A 170 -13.31 15.97 -0.54
CA ALA A 170 -12.71 17.22 -0.10
C ALA A 170 -11.40 16.94 0.68
N PRO A 171 -10.34 17.79 0.55
CA PRO A 171 -9.05 17.53 1.19
C PRO A 171 -9.15 17.43 2.71
N ARG A 172 -10.08 18.19 3.30
CA ARG A 172 -10.35 18.20 4.75
C ARG A 172 -11.00 16.90 5.21
N ASP A 173 -11.89 16.33 4.40
CA ASP A 173 -12.49 15.04 4.68
C ASP A 173 -11.47 13.93 4.51
N PHE A 174 -10.59 14.01 3.49
CA PHE A 174 -9.44 13.13 3.33
C PHE A 174 -8.54 13.11 4.56
N LEU A 175 -8.11 14.30 5.02
CA LEU A 175 -7.25 14.42 6.18
C LEU A 175 -7.93 13.88 7.44
N ARG A 176 -9.22 14.16 7.61
CA ARG A 176 -10.03 13.69 8.75
C ARG A 176 -10.26 12.17 8.72
N MET A 177 -10.38 11.58 7.53
CA MET A 177 -10.49 10.13 7.34
C MET A 177 -9.17 9.45 7.71
N TYR A 178 -8.07 9.88 7.10
CA TYR A 178 -6.74 9.33 7.36
C TYR A 178 -6.32 9.58 8.81
N SER A 179 -6.62 10.73 9.41
CA SER A 179 -6.29 11.00 10.81
C SER A 179 -7.11 10.13 11.77
N ASN A 180 -8.39 9.84 11.47
CA ASN A 180 -9.21 8.99 12.33
C ASN A 180 -8.87 7.50 12.19
N VAL A 181 -8.53 7.05 10.98
CA VAL A 181 -8.07 5.68 10.74
C VAL A 181 -6.67 5.51 11.30
N ALA A 182 -5.73 6.41 10.98
CA ALA A 182 -4.39 6.41 11.55
C ALA A 182 -4.43 6.57 13.07
N ALA A 183 -5.28 7.42 13.65
CA ALA A 183 -5.47 7.46 15.10
C ALA A 183 -6.01 6.13 15.62
N ALA A 184 -7.06 5.55 15.04
CA ALA A 184 -7.57 4.25 15.48
C ALA A 184 -6.49 3.14 15.39
N THR A 185 -5.62 3.19 14.39
CA THR A 185 -4.54 2.22 14.17
C THR A 185 -3.31 2.48 15.04
N PHE A 186 -2.89 3.72 15.22
CA PHE A 186 -1.75 4.12 16.08
C PHE A 186 -2.12 4.04 17.56
N PHE A 187 -3.34 4.39 17.93
CA PHE A 187 -3.83 4.14 19.30
C PHE A 187 -3.90 2.64 19.56
N ALA A 188 -4.36 1.82 18.59
CA ALA A 188 -4.29 0.37 18.72
C ALA A 188 -2.84 -0.16 18.80
N ALA A 189 -1.90 0.41 18.04
CA ALA A 189 -0.48 0.02 18.04
C ALA A 189 0.30 0.50 19.27
N GLN A 190 -0.12 1.57 19.94
CA GLN A 190 0.43 1.99 21.25
C GLN A 190 -0.24 1.30 22.45
N LEU A 191 -1.39 0.65 22.25
CA LEU A 191 -2.15 -0.06 23.28
C LEU A 191 -1.76 -1.54 23.43
N GLU A 192 -0.62 -1.96 22.86
CA GLU A 192 -0.07 -3.32 23.06
C GLU A 192 0.20 -3.69 24.53
N ASP A 193 0.15 -2.73 25.47
CA ASP A 193 0.27 -2.99 26.91
C ASP A 193 -1.05 -3.01 27.71
N MET A 194 -2.24 -2.78 27.10
CA MET A 194 -3.51 -2.88 27.83
C MET A 194 -4.66 -3.40 26.96
N ASP A 195 -4.92 -4.71 27.11
CA ASP A 195 -6.16 -5.45 26.82
C ASP A 195 -7.05 -4.86 25.70
N VAL A 196 -6.71 -5.16 24.44
CA VAL A 196 -7.51 -4.78 23.26
C VAL A 196 -8.00 -6.03 22.53
N SER A 197 -8.90 -6.78 23.17
CA SER A 197 -9.58 -7.91 22.53
C SER A 197 -10.52 -7.45 21.39
N GLU A 198 -11.11 -6.24 21.47
CA GLU A 198 -12.24 -5.86 20.60
C GLU A 198 -11.86 -5.29 19.20
N HIS A 199 -10.59 -4.98 18.92
CA HIS A 199 -10.19 -4.30 17.66
C HIS A 199 -9.19 -5.06 16.77
N VAL A 200 -8.55 -6.10 17.32
CA VAL A 200 -7.65 -7.02 16.60
C VAL A 200 -8.35 -8.35 16.30
N GLU A 201 -9.50 -8.61 16.93
CA GLU A 201 -10.36 -9.78 16.73
C GLU A 201 -10.58 -10.16 15.25
N PRO A 202 -10.89 -9.23 14.32
CA PRO A 202 -11.07 -9.60 12.92
C PRO A 202 -9.78 -10.06 12.24
N VAL A 203 -8.63 -9.52 12.63
CA VAL A 203 -7.31 -9.85 12.06
C VAL A 203 -6.84 -11.20 12.60
N VAL A 204 -6.83 -11.35 13.93
CA VAL A 204 -6.40 -12.57 14.62
C VAL A 204 -7.39 -13.71 14.38
N GLY A 205 -8.69 -13.46 14.50
CA GLY A 205 -9.74 -14.45 14.27
C GLY A 205 -9.77 -14.96 12.83
N THR A 206 -9.55 -14.09 11.84
CA THR A 206 -9.47 -14.51 10.43
C THR A 206 -8.23 -15.35 10.15
N LEU A 207 -7.08 -14.99 10.72
CA LEU A 207 -5.85 -15.74 10.55
C LEU A 207 -5.90 -17.11 11.21
N LEU A 208 -6.37 -17.19 12.46
CA LEU A 208 -6.53 -18.46 13.20
C LEU A 208 -7.58 -19.39 12.56
N GLN A 209 -8.60 -18.84 11.93
CA GLN A 209 -9.63 -19.61 11.20
C GLN A 209 -9.19 -20.00 9.78
N SER A 210 -8.08 -19.48 9.27
CA SER A 210 -7.59 -19.85 7.95
C SER A 210 -7.07 -21.31 7.98
N SER A 211 -7.77 -22.20 7.28
CA SER A 211 -7.45 -23.64 7.16
C SER A 211 -6.05 -23.92 6.59
N ALA A 212 -5.37 -22.88 6.09
CA ALA A 212 -4.01 -22.93 5.55
C ALA A 212 -2.95 -23.25 6.63
N LEU A 213 -3.20 -22.91 7.90
CA LEU A 213 -2.31 -23.25 9.02
C LEU A 213 -2.42 -24.73 9.44
N LYS A 214 -3.58 -25.36 9.20
CA LYS A 214 -3.83 -26.77 9.58
C LYS A 214 -3.23 -27.79 8.60
N SER A 215 -2.81 -27.36 7.43
CA SER A 215 -2.39 -28.24 6.32
C SER A 215 -0.87 -28.33 6.12
N VAL A 216 -0.06 -27.77 7.03
CA VAL A 216 1.41 -27.86 6.95
C VAL A 216 1.99 -28.53 8.20
N PRO A 217 2.14 -29.87 8.21
CA PRO A 217 2.74 -30.60 9.33
C PRO A 217 4.27 -30.49 9.46
N LEU A 218 4.97 -29.63 8.71
CA LEU A 218 6.42 -29.88 8.47
C LEU A 218 7.34 -28.65 8.31
N LEU A 219 7.17 -27.55 9.05
CA LEU A 219 8.14 -26.44 9.01
C LEU A 219 8.33 -25.73 10.36
N GLY A 220 8.75 -26.47 11.40
CA GLY A 220 8.90 -25.95 12.78
C GLY A 220 9.77 -24.70 12.97
N THR A 221 10.62 -24.31 11.99
CA THR A 221 11.42 -23.08 12.05
C THR A 221 10.90 -21.93 11.17
N ALA A 222 10.07 -22.21 10.17
CA ALA A 222 9.51 -21.16 9.29
C ALA A 222 8.10 -20.73 9.70
N THR A 223 7.43 -21.45 10.61
CA THR A 223 6.08 -21.13 11.07
C THR A 223 5.96 -19.72 11.64
N ASN A 224 6.92 -19.29 12.47
CA ASN A 224 6.88 -17.96 13.07
C ASN A 224 7.05 -16.88 12.00
N ILE A 225 8.02 -17.02 11.08
CA ILE A 225 8.24 -16.07 9.99
C ILE A 225 7.01 -15.99 9.07
N ILE A 226 6.37 -17.13 8.76
CA ILE A 226 5.14 -17.18 7.96
C ILE A 226 3.98 -16.52 8.71
N MET A 227 3.86 -16.76 10.02
CA MET A 227 2.81 -16.16 10.84
C MET A 227 2.99 -14.64 10.93
N ASP A 228 4.20 -14.17 11.21
CA ASP A 228 4.53 -12.74 11.29
C ASP A 228 4.27 -12.05 9.95
N SER A 229 4.68 -12.69 8.84
CA SER A 229 4.42 -12.20 7.49
C SER A 229 2.93 -12.14 7.15
N LEU A 230 2.15 -13.16 7.53
CA LEU A 230 0.70 -13.18 7.32
C LEU A 230 -0.02 -12.16 8.20
N LEU A 231 0.44 -11.95 9.44
CA LEU A 231 -0.05 -10.91 10.34
C LEU A 231 0.18 -9.53 9.75
N GLU A 232 1.40 -9.22 9.31
CA GLU A 232 1.76 -7.96 8.66
C GLU A 232 0.94 -7.73 7.38
N GLY A 233 0.86 -8.76 6.53
CA GLY A 233 -0.10 -8.88 5.42
C GLY A 233 -1.51 -8.44 5.76
N THR A 234 -2.08 -9.08 6.78
CA THR A 234 -3.48 -8.94 7.16
C THR A 234 -3.77 -7.57 7.75
N VAL A 235 -2.88 -7.04 8.59
CA VAL A 235 -3.00 -5.69 9.16
C VAL A 235 -3.01 -4.66 8.04
N ASN A 236 -2.03 -4.69 7.14
CA ASN A 236 -1.94 -3.73 6.04
C ASN A 236 -3.11 -3.84 5.04
N ALA A 237 -3.58 -5.07 4.79
CA ALA A 237 -4.78 -5.31 3.99
C ALA A 237 -6.04 -4.74 4.65
N TYR A 238 -6.22 -4.97 5.94
CA TYR A 238 -7.37 -4.47 6.70
C TYR A 238 -7.42 -2.94 6.70
N LEU A 239 -6.28 -2.28 6.92
CA LEU A 239 -6.16 -0.82 6.83
C LEU A 239 -6.53 -0.33 5.44
N THR A 240 -6.06 -0.99 4.40
CA THR A 240 -6.38 -0.67 3.01
C THR A 240 -7.87 -0.83 2.70
N LEU A 241 -8.49 -1.93 3.15
CA LEU A 241 -9.93 -2.15 3.03
C LEU A 241 -10.73 -1.05 3.74
N ARG A 242 -10.31 -0.67 4.96
CA ARG A 242 -10.97 0.41 5.71
C ARG A 242 -10.87 1.75 4.99
N VAL A 243 -9.69 2.13 4.51
CA VAL A 243 -9.50 3.35 3.71
C VAL A 243 -10.39 3.31 2.47
N GLY A 244 -10.45 2.17 1.78
CA GLY A 244 -11.29 1.95 0.61
C GLY A 244 -12.79 2.12 0.89
N VAL A 245 -13.33 1.40 1.87
CA VAL A 245 -14.76 1.45 2.24
C VAL A 245 -15.16 2.85 2.73
N VAL A 246 -14.30 3.50 3.50
CA VAL A 246 -14.54 4.86 3.95
C VAL A 246 -14.56 5.81 2.73
N THR A 247 -13.55 5.75 1.86
CA THR A 247 -13.50 6.59 0.64
C THR A 247 -14.72 6.37 -0.24
N LYS A 248 -15.13 5.12 -0.43
CA LYS A 248 -16.34 4.73 -1.17
C LYS A 248 -17.58 5.42 -0.62
N ARG A 249 -17.79 5.37 0.70
CA ARG A 249 -18.93 6.03 1.37
C ARG A 249 -18.90 7.55 1.25
N TYR A 250 -17.72 8.16 1.25
CA TYR A 250 -17.59 9.60 1.05
C TYR A 250 -17.84 10.03 -0.39
N CYS A 251 -17.44 9.23 -1.39
CA CYS A 251 -17.71 9.51 -2.79
C CYS A 251 -19.14 9.13 -3.21
N GLY A 252 -19.73 8.15 -2.52
CA GLY A 252 -20.99 7.52 -2.89
C GLY A 252 -22.22 8.06 -2.16
N ALA A 253 -22.09 8.86 -1.09
CA ALA A 253 -23.24 9.30 -0.29
C ALA A 253 -24.14 10.29 -1.09
N PRO A 254 -25.38 9.91 -1.44
CA PRO A 254 -26.34 10.80 -2.08
C PRO A 254 -27.08 11.67 -1.06
N ASP A 255 -27.23 11.18 0.18
CA ASP A 255 -27.92 11.85 1.28
C ASP A 255 -27.19 11.68 2.62
N HIS A 256 -27.30 12.74 3.43
CA HIS A 256 -26.92 12.88 4.85
C HIS A 256 -25.77 11.98 5.34
N PHE A 257 -24.54 12.39 5.07
CA PHE A 257 -23.36 11.78 5.67
C PHE A 257 -23.35 12.02 7.19
N VAL A 258 -23.82 11.04 7.98
CA VAL A 258 -23.65 11.04 9.45
C VAL A 258 -22.30 10.37 9.77
N PRO A 259 -21.26 11.14 10.17
CA PRO A 259 -19.89 10.61 10.27
C PRO A 259 -19.72 9.48 11.28
N SER A 260 -20.64 9.32 12.25
CA SER A 260 -20.52 8.33 13.32
C SER A 260 -21.09 6.95 12.96
N ARG A 261 -22.26 6.89 12.31
CA ARG A 261 -22.90 5.63 11.91
C ARG A 261 -22.24 5.03 10.67
N ALA A 262 -21.83 5.87 9.72
CA ALA A 262 -21.09 5.45 8.53
C ALA A 262 -19.74 4.78 8.90
N ARG A 263 -19.09 5.23 9.99
CA ARG A 263 -17.86 4.60 10.50
C ARG A 263 -18.10 3.18 10.97
N LYS A 264 -19.07 2.94 11.87
CA LYS A 264 -19.37 1.59 12.41
C LYS A 264 -19.72 0.59 11.30
N ALA A 265 -20.53 0.99 10.34
CA ALA A 265 -20.87 0.16 9.18
C ALA A 265 -19.65 -0.14 8.29
N ALA A 266 -18.74 0.82 8.11
CA ALA A 266 -17.51 0.62 7.35
C ALA A 266 -16.56 -0.39 8.00
N TYR A 267 -16.51 -0.46 9.34
CA TYR A 267 -15.72 -1.48 10.05
C TYR A 267 -16.23 -2.89 9.78
N ALA A 268 -17.54 -3.11 9.91
CA ALA A 268 -18.15 -4.42 9.69
C ALA A 268 -17.98 -4.88 8.23
N GLU A 269 -18.17 -3.96 7.28
CA GLU A 269 -17.98 -4.23 5.86
C GLU A 269 -16.52 -4.57 5.52
N ALA A 270 -15.56 -3.80 6.04
CA ALA A 270 -14.13 -4.05 5.84
C ALA A 270 -13.68 -5.38 6.49
N ALA A 271 -14.20 -5.71 7.68
CA ALA A 271 -13.94 -7.00 8.34
C ALA A 271 -14.48 -8.19 7.52
N GLY A 272 -15.68 -8.06 6.96
CA GLY A 272 -16.26 -9.09 6.07
C GLY A 272 -15.43 -9.30 4.79
N MET A 273 -14.93 -8.23 4.19
CA MET A 273 -14.03 -8.31 3.02
C MET A 273 -12.68 -8.93 3.37
N LEU A 274 -12.12 -8.60 4.53
CA LEU A 274 -10.84 -9.13 5.00
C LEU A 274 -10.88 -10.65 5.12
N ARG A 275 -11.96 -11.19 5.70
CA ARG A 275 -12.13 -12.64 5.87
C ARG A 275 -11.99 -13.40 4.56
N ARG A 276 -12.66 -12.94 3.51
CA ARG A 276 -12.60 -13.55 2.18
C ARG A 276 -11.20 -13.43 1.57
N LEU A 277 -10.61 -12.24 1.65
CA LEU A 277 -9.29 -11.94 1.09
C LEU A 277 -8.19 -12.82 1.68
N VAL A 278 -8.15 -12.96 3.02
CA VAL A 278 -7.11 -13.75 3.70
C VAL A 278 -7.24 -15.22 3.34
N VAL A 279 -8.45 -15.79 3.34
CA VAL A 279 -8.66 -17.20 2.96
C VAL A 279 -8.21 -17.46 1.52
N GLU A 280 -8.49 -16.54 0.58
CA GLU A 280 -8.07 -16.68 -0.81
C GLU A 280 -6.57 -16.43 -1.04
N SER A 281 -5.94 -15.56 -0.26
CA SER A 281 -4.60 -15.04 -0.56
C SER A 281 -3.49 -15.66 0.30
N SER A 282 -3.81 -16.21 1.48
CA SER A 282 -2.82 -16.86 2.36
C SER A 282 -2.10 -18.03 1.68
N GLY A 283 -2.79 -18.79 0.82
CA GLY A 283 -2.18 -19.87 0.05
C GLY A 283 -1.08 -19.39 -0.91
N GLN A 284 -1.24 -18.19 -1.49
CA GLN A 284 -0.25 -17.59 -2.39
C GLN A 284 1.01 -17.16 -1.62
N VAL A 285 0.83 -16.57 -0.42
CA VAL A 285 1.94 -16.20 0.47
C VAL A 285 2.74 -17.43 0.87
N ILE A 286 2.07 -18.47 1.39
CA ILE A 286 2.72 -19.73 1.80
C ILE A 286 3.51 -20.34 0.63
N ALA A 287 2.92 -20.41 -0.57
CA ALA A 287 3.59 -20.94 -1.75
C ALA A 287 4.83 -20.11 -2.15
N SER A 288 4.74 -18.78 -2.08
CA SER A 288 5.84 -17.87 -2.41
C SER A 288 7.00 -17.98 -1.41
N MET A 289 6.68 -18.07 -0.11
CA MET A 289 7.66 -18.24 0.96
C MET A 289 8.31 -19.62 0.91
N ALA A 290 7.53 -20.69 0.70
CA ALA A 290 8.06 -22.04 0.51
C ALA A 290 9.04 -22.12 -0.67
N LYS A 291 8.72 -21.44 -1.79
CA LYS A 291 9.62 -21.34 -2.94
C LYS A 291 10.90 -20.56 -2.62
N ALA A 292 10.80 -19.47 -1.85
CA ALA A 292 11.95 -18.70 -1.41
C ALA A 292 12.86 -19.50 -0.47
N THR A 293 12.29 -20.19 0.53
CA THR A 293 13.02 -21.06 1.47
C THR A 293 13.68 -22.23 0.74
N ARG A 294 12.97 -22.88 -0.20
CA ARG A 294 13.55 -23.96 -1.01
C ARG A 294 14.71 -23.46 -1.86
N ARG A 295 14.60 -22.28 -2.47
CA ARG A 295 15.69 -21.65 -3.25
C ARG A 295 16.90 -21.34 -2.36
N ALA A 296 16.68 -20.73 -1.21
CA ALA A 296 17.74 -20.45 -0.24
C ALA A 296 18.45 -21.75 0.20
N GLY A 297 17.69 -22.78 0.59
CA GLY A 297 18.24 -24.08 0.95
C GLY A 297 19.03 -24.74 -0.18
N THR A 298 18.51 -24.76 -1.41
CA THR A 298 19.23 -25.33 -2.56
C THR A 298 20.51 -24.55 -2.91
N ASN A 299 20.51 -23.23 -2.71
CA ASN A 299 21.69 -22.41 -2.95
C ASN A 299 22.76 -22.65 -1.88
N THR A 300 22.37 -22.79 -0.61
CA THR A 300 23.28 -23.14 0.49
C THR A 300 23.87 -24.55 0.32
N VAL A 301 23.05 -25.52 -0.10
CA VAL A 301 23.54 -26.88 -0.40
C VAL A 301 24.48 -26.85 -1.61
N LYS A 302 24.13 -26.14 -2.69
CA LYS A 302 25.00 -25.99 -3.87
C LYS A 302 26.28 -25.22 -3.57
N SER A 303 26.27 -24.26 -2.65
CA SER A 303 27.48 -23.55 -2.22
C SER A 303 28.34 -24.42 -1.31
N GLY A 304 27.72 -25.20 -0.41
CA GLY A 304 28.40 -26.19 0.42
C GLY A 304 29.09 -27.28 -0.40
N ILE A 305 28.38 -27.89 -1.36
CA ILE A 305 28.94 -28.89 -2.29
C ILE A 305 30.06 -28.28 -3.13
N ARG A 306 29.92 -27.03 -3.61
CA ARG A 306 30.99 -26.34 -4.36
C ARG A 306 32.20 -26.03 -3.49
N ALA A 307 32.01 -25.66 -2.22
CA ALA A 307 33.10 -25.41 -1.29
C ALA A 307 33.86 -26.71 -0.95
N VAL A 308 33.12 -27.80 -0.68
CA VAL A 308 33.70 -29.13 -0.45
C VAL A 308 34.42 -29.63 -1.70
N GLY A 309 33.83 -29.48 -2.89
CA GLY A 309 34.44 -29.85 -4.18
C GLY A 309 35.72 -29.06 -4.49
N LYS A 310 35.75 -27.75 -4.16
CA LYS A 310 36.99 -26.95 -4.26
C LYS A 310 38.04 -27.42 -3.26
N ALA A 311 37.66 -27.71 -2.01
CA ALA A 311 38.59 -28.21 -1.01
C ALA A 311 39.18 -29.58 -1.38
N THR A 312 38.37 -30.51 -1.89
CA THR A 312 38.84 -31.82 -2.37
C THR A 312 39.71 -31.70 -3.63
N GLY A 313 39.40 -30.77 -4.54
CA GLY A 313 40.25 -30.46 -5.70
C GLY A 313 41.63 -29.96 -5.28
N THR A 314 41.70 -29.02 -4.33
CA THR A 314 42.95 -28.47 -3.80
C THR A 314 43.79 -29.53 -3.08
N VAL A 315 43.15 -30.42 -2.30
CA VAL A 315 43.82 -31.54 -1.62
C VAL A 315 44.37 -32.56 -2.64
N LYS A 316 43.60 -32.87 -3.69
CA LYS A 316 44.05 -33.79 -4.75
C LYS A 316 45.23 -33.20 -5.53
N SER A 317 45.22 -31.91 -5.87
CA SER A 317 46.37 -31.26 -6.51
C SER A 317 47.60 -31.19 -5.58
N GLY A 318 47.38 -30.98 -4.27
CA GLY A 318 48.45 -31.01 -3.26
C GLY A 318 49.12 -32.38 -3.17
N PHE A 319 48.34 -33.46 -3.09
CA PHE A 319 48.86 -34.84 -3.10
C PHE A 319 49.56 -35.21 -4.42
N THR A 320 49.02 -34.77 -5.56
CA THR A 320 49.63 -35.06 -6.88
C THR A 320 50.99 -34.37 -7.03
N ASN A 321 51.13 -33.14 -6.51
CA ASN A 321 52.40 -32.44 -6.50
C ASN A 321 53.40 -33.04 -5.49
N LEU A 322 52.91 -33.53 -4.35
CA LEU A 322 53.74 -34.19 -3.34
C LEU A 322 54.32 -35.53 -3.83
N PHE A 323 53.51 -36.32 -4.56
CA PHE A 323 53.97 -37.57 -5.18
C PHE A 323 54.96 -37.32 -6.33
N ARG A 324 54.80 -36.21 -7.06
CA ARG A 324 55.71 -35.84 -8.14
C ARG A 324 57.06 -35.32 -7.63
N SER A 325 57.10 -34.73 -6.44
CA SER A 325 58.37 -34.34 -5.80
C SER A 325 59.08 -35.54 -5.17
N THR A 326 58.36 -36.52 -4.60
CA THR A 326 58.98 -37.72 -4.02
C THR A 326 59.54 -38.69 -5.07
N SER A 327 58.98 -38.74 -6.29
CA SER A 327 59.55 -39.53 -7.39
C SER A 327 60.80 -38.92 -8.01
N ALA A 328 61.06 -37.62 -7.79
CA ALA A 328 62.23 -36.93 -8.34
C ALA A 328 63.49 -37.08 -7.45
N ASP A 329 63.32 -37.41 -6.17
CA ASP A 329 64.43 -37.58 -5.23
C ASP A 329 65.03 -39.00 -5.23
N THR A 330 64.42 -39.97 -5.91
CA THR A 330 64.91 -41.36 -6.00
C THR A 330 65.78 -41.68 -7.22
N GLU A 331 65.94 -40.75 -8.19
CA GLU A 331 66.84 -40.94 -9.34
C GLU A 331 68.23 -40.29 -9.15
N GLY A 332 68.55 -39.79 -7.95
CA GLY A 332 69.81 -39.10 -7.64
C GLY A 332 70.81 -39.87 -6.77
N ALA A 333 70.65 -41.18 -6.61
CA ALA A 333 71.53 -42.01 -5.79
C ALA A 333 72.03 -43.26 -6.55
N GLU A 334 72.84 -43.03 -7.59
CA GLU A 334 73.91 -43.93 -8.05
C GLU A 334 75.17 -43.11 -8.33
#